data_AF-A0A6L9MIK8-F1
#
_entry.id   AF-A0A6L9MIK8-F1
#
_cell.length_a   1.000
_cell.length_b   1.000
_cell.length_c   1.000
_cell.angle_alpha   90.00
_cell.angle_beta   90.00
_cell.angle_gamma   90.00
#
_symmetry.space_group_name_H-M   'P 1'
#
loop_
_entity.id
_entity.type
_entity.pdbx_description
1 polymer ?
#
loop_
_entity_poly.entity_id
_entity_poly.type
_entity_poly.pdbx_seq_one_letter_code
_entity_poly.pdbx_strand_id
1 'polypeptide(L)' 'MTDDEAAAEERNETLIAERGERAIYRFESKKPDGIWLTMYRGQDRIRMPDGRDIEAPAHPTFASEDQAREWLDARED' A
#
# COMPACT_ATOMS: atom_id res chain seq x y z
N MET A 1 -9.04 11.28 29.31
CA MET A 1 -7.73 10.65 29.12
C MET A 1 -7.63 10.30 27.66
N THR A 2 -6.59 10.82 27.03
CA THR A 2 -6.37 10.99 25.61
C THR A 2 -5.98 9.65 24.98
N ASP A 3 -6.89 9.05 24.22
CA ASP A 3 -6.52 8.11 23.17
C ASP A 3 -6.66 8.88 21.85
N ASP A 4 -5.73 9.83 21.68
CA ASP A 4 -5.38 10.29 20.34
C ASP A 4 -4.61 9.10 19.76
N GLU A 5 -5.35 8.17 19.11
CA GLU A 5 -4.74 7.23 18.16
C GLU A 5 -4.00 8.13 17.17
N ALA A 6 -2.71 8.36 17.40
CA ALA A 6 -1.87 9.08 16.49
C ALA A 6 -1.91 8.29 15.18
N ALA A 7 -2.76 8.74 14.26
CA ALA A 7 -2.88 8.16 12.93
C ALA A 7 -1.46 8.10 12.39
N ALA A 8 -1.01 6.89 12.03
CA ALA A 8 0.36 6.67 11.59
C ALA A 8 0.70 7.71 10.52
N GLU A 9 1.70 8.57 10.80
CA GLU A 9 2.08 9.60 9.84
C GLU A 9 2.73 8.89 8.64
N GLU A 10 2.19 9.11 7.45
CA GLU A 10 2.68 8.54 6.19
C GLU A 10 3.20 9.63 5.26
N ARG A 11 4.31 9.36 4.55
CA ARG A 11 4.89 10.32 3.60
C ARG A 11 5.60 9.63 2.44
N ASN A 12 5.99 10.46 1.44
CA ASN A 12 6.83 10.06 0.31
C ASN A 12 6.29 8.85 -0.47
N GLU A 13 4.96 8.72 -0.56
CA GLU A 13 4.34 7.67 -1.35
C GLU A 13 4.75 7.79 -2.82
N THR A 14 5.29 6.71 -3.36
CA THR A 14 5.81 6.62 -4.73
C THR A 14 5.42 5.28 -5.32
N LEU A 15 4.82 5.30 -6.51
CA LEU A 15 4.57 4.09 -7.29
C LEU A 15 5.91 3.47 -7.72
N ILE A 16 6.17 2.22 -7.35
CA ILE A 16 7.43 1.52 -7.67
C ILE A 16 7.25 0.32 -8.61
N ALA A 17 6.02 -0.21 -8.72
CA ALA A 17 5.69 -1.27 -9.65
C ALA A 17 4.18 -1.28 -9.94
N GLU A 18 3.80 -1.70 -11.14
CA GLU A 18 2.42 -1.93 -11.52
C GLU A 18 2.31 -3.15 -12.43
N ARG A 19 1.20 -3.87 -12.33
CA ARG A 19 0.87 -5.02 -13.18
C ARG A 19 -0.64 -5.20 -13.25
N GLY A 20 -1.21 -4.86 -14.40
CA GLY A 20 -2.66 -4.97 -14.64
C GLY A 20 -3.45 -4.13 -13.64
N GLU A 21 -4.31 -4.79 -12.87
CA GLU A 21 -5.15 -4.16 -11.84
C GLU A 21 -4.42 -3.94 -10.50
N ARG A 22 -3.14 -4.27 -10.40
CA ARG A 22 -2.36 -4.12 -9.15
C ARG A 22 -1.23 -3.11 -9.28
N ALA A 23 -0.97 -2.41 -8.20
CA ALA A 23 0.15 -1.48 -8.05
C ALA A 23 0.81 -1.65 -6.68
N ILE A 24 2.11 -1.38 -6.62
CA ILE A 24 2.88 -1.30 -5.37
C ILE A 24 3.36 0.13 -5.19
N TYR A 25 3.03 0.70 -4.04
CA TYR A 25 3.50 2.00 -3.62
C TYR A 25 4.50 1.83 -2.49
N ARG A 26 5.67 2.46 -2.61
CA ARG A 26 6.63 2.60 -1.51
C ARG A 26 6.29 3.87 -0.75
N PHE A 27 6.25 3.80 0.57
CA PHE A 27 6.03 4.97 1.43
C PHE A 27 6.85 4.85 2.72
N GLU A 28 6.96 5.94 3.45
CA GLU A 28 7.51 5.91 4.81
C GLU A 28 6.38 6.07 5.81
N SER A 29 6.36 5.22 6.84
CA SER A 29 5.43 5.31 7.96
C SER A 29 6.20 5.56 9.25
N LYS A 30 5.70 6.48 10.08
CA LYS A 30 6.30 6.79 11.38
C LYS A 30 5.77 5.84 12.44
N LYS A 31 6.68 5.12 13.09
CA LYS A 31 6.35 4.29 14.25
C LYS A 31 6.06 5.14 15.49
N PRO A 32 5.38 4.56 16.51
CA PRO A 32 5.15 5.23 17.79
C PRO A 32 6.44 5.70 18.49
N ASP A 33 7.56 5.01 18.25
CA ASP A 33 8.89 5.38 18.75
C ASP A 33 9.52 6.59 18.01
N GLY A 34 8.87 7.11 16.97
CA GLY A 34 9.31 8.26 16.18
C GLY A 34 10.23 7.92 15.00
N ILE A 35 10.59 6.65 14.80
CA ILE A 35 11.41 6.20 13.68
C ILE A 35 10.54 6.06 12.42
N TRP A 36 11.04 6.60 11.31
CA TRP A 36 10.46 6.38 9.99
C TRP A 36 10.95 5.06 9.40
N LEU A 37 10.02 4.23 8.95
CA LEU A 37 10.33 3.00 8.25
C LEU A 37 9.77 3.03 6.85
N THR A 38 10.56 2.54 5.91
CA THR A 38 10.07 2.26 4.55
C THR A 38 9.12 1.06 4.63
N MET A 39 7.93 1.23 4.08
CA MET A 39 6.87 0.24 3.96
C MET A 39 6.39 0.22 2.51
N TYR A 40 5.67 -0.84 2.14
CA TYR A 40 5.16 -1.05 0.80
C TYR A 40 3.67 -1.36 0.86
N ARG A 41 2.86 -0.68 0.05
CA ARG A 41 1.40 -0.85 0.00
C ARG A 41 1.02 -1.49 -1.32
N GLY A 42 0.34 -2.62 -1.26
CA GLY A 42 -0.32 -3.21 -2.41
C GLY A 42 -1.69 -2.55 -2.64
N GLN A 43 -1.96 -2.15 -3.86
CA GLN A 43 -3.21 -1.50 -4.26
C GLN A 43 -3.86 -2.28 -5.40
N ASP A 44 -5.00 -2.91 -5.15
CA ASP A 44 -5.86 -3.43 -6.22
C ASP A 44 -6.75 -2.29 -6.76
N ARG A 45 -6.92 -2.21 -8.08
CA ARG A 45 -7.88 -1.35 -8.77
C ARG A 45 -9.05 -2.22 -9.21
N ILE A 46 -10.27 -1.81 -8.88
CA ILE A 46 -11.49 -2.49 -9.28
C ILE A 46 -12.12 -1.67 -10.40
N ARG A 47 -12.30 -2.30 -11.56
CA ARG A 47 -13.04 -1.68 -12.65
C ARG A 47 -14.55 -1.78 -12.39
N MET A 48 -15.17 -0.63 -12.17
CA MET A 48 -16.61 -0.52 -11.95
C MET A 48 -17.38 -0.67 -13.29
N PRO A 49 -18.65 -1.09 -13.25
CA PRO A 49 -19.49 -1.26 -14.45
C PRO A 49 -19.71 0.01 -15.27
N ASP A 50 -19.52 1.18 -14.66
CA ASP A 50 -19.59 2.50 -15.30
C ASP A 50 -18.27 2.92 -15.97
N GLY A 51 -17.25 2.04 -15.96
CA GLY A 51 -15.96 2.25 -16.61
C GLY A 51 -14.93 3.01 -15.79
N ARG A 52 -15.23 3.35 -14.51
CA ARG A 52 -14.26 3.96 -13.60
C ARG A 52 -13.41 2.89 -12.90
N ASP A 53 -12.12 3.17 -12.73
CA ASP A 53 -11.26 2.38 -11.86
C ASP A 53 -11.27 2.99 -10.46
N ILE A 54 -11.63 2.20 -9.45
CA ILE A 54 -11.59 2.61 -8.04
C ILE A 54 -10.53 1.82 -7.28
N GLU A 55 -9.96 2.42 -6.25
CA GLU A 55 -9.05 1.74 -5.33
C GLU A 55 -9.85 0.79 -4.44
N ALA A 56 -9.42 -0.47 -4.35
CA ALA A 56 -10.01 -1.44 -3.44
C ALA A 56 -9.87 -0.95 -1.98
N PRO A 57 -10.87 -1.15 -1.12
CA PRO A 57 -10.86 -0.60 0.25
C PRO A 57 -9.85 -1.26 1.20
N ALA A 58 -9.26 -2.39 0.82
CA ALA A 58 -8.25 -3.08 1.62
C ALA A 58 -6.91 -3.10 0.88
N HIS A 59 -5.89 -2.52 1.50
CA HIS A 59 -4.52 -2.51 0.98
C HIS A 59 -3.62 -3.36 1.88
N PRO A 60 -3.08 -4.49 1.40
CA PRO A 60 -2.05 -5.18 2.15
C PRO A 60 -0.82 -4.28 2.26
N THR A 61 -0.24 -4.22 3.46
CA THR A 61 1.00 -3.48 3.71
C THR A 61 2.11 -4.47 4.03
N PHE A 62 3.28 -4.27 3.42
CA PHE A 62 4.44 -5.14 3.51
C PHE A 62 5.63 -4.38 4.09
N ALA A 63 6.48 -5.08 4.83
CA ALA A 63 7.69 -4.52 5.42
C ALA A 63 8.89 -4.56 4.45
N SER A 64 8.76 -5.24 3.30
CA SER A 64 9.83 -5.42 2.33
C SER A 64 9.31 -5.34 0.89
N GLU A 65 10.18 -4.93 -0.03
CA GLU A 65 9.85 -4.83 -1.45
C GLU A 65 9.57 -6.20 -2.06
N ASP A 66 10.38 -7.21 -1.70
CA ASP A 66 10.22 -8.58 -2.20
C ASP A 66 8.84 -9.14 -1.88
N GLN A 67 8.36 -9.00 -0.65
CA GLN A 67 7.00 -9.45 -0.28
C GLN A 67 5.90 -8.74 -1.07
N ALA A 68 6.09 -7.43 -1.33
CA ALA A 68 5.13 -6.67 -2.12
C ALA A 68 5.14 -7.13 -3.60
N ARG A 69 6.32 -7.46 -4.14
CA ARG A 69 6.50 -8.01 -5.49
C ARG A 69 5.91 -9.41 -5.60
N GLU A 70 6.16 -10.29 -4.63
CA GLU A 70 5.55 -11.62 -4.56
C GLU A 70 4.01 -11.51 -4.59
N TRP A 71 3.43 -10.55 -3.86
CA TRP A 71 1.99 -10.29 -3.93
C TRP A 71 1.54 -9.79 -5.31
N LEU A 72 2.33 -8.94 -5.96
CA LEU A 72 2.03 -8.43 -7.31
C LEU A 72 2.02 -9.56 -8.35
N ASP A 73 2.94 -10.54 -8.21
CA ASP A 73 3.07 -11.67 -9.12
C ASP A 73 2.10 -12.83 -8.81
N ALA A 74 1.66 -13.01 -7.56
CA ALA A 74 0.84 -14.14 -7.12
C ALA A 74 -0.58 -14.25 -7.71
N ARG A 75 -1.00 -13.34 -8.61
CA ARG A 75 -2.32 -13.40 -9.28
C ARG A 75 -2.29 -14.01 -10.69
N GLU A 76 -1.11 -14.39 -11.18
CA GLU A 76 -0.98 -15.20 -12.38
C GLU A 76 -1.12 -16.70 -12.03
N ASP A 77 -2.35 -17.20 -11.92
CA ASP A 77 -2.68 -18.62 -12.06
C ASP A 77 -3.95 -18.77 -12.91
#